data_AF-A0A251SCJ0-F1
#
_entry.id   AF-A0A251SCJ0-F1
#
_cell.length_a   1.000
_cell.length_b   1.000
_cell.length_c   1.000
_cell.angle_alpha   90.00
_cell.angle_beta   90.00
_cell.angle_gamma   90.00
#
_symmetry.space_group_name_H-M   'P 1'
#
loop_
_entity.id
_entity.type
_entity.pdbx_description
1 polymer ?
#
loop_
_entity_poly.entity_id
_entity_poly.type
_entity_poly.pdbx_seq_one_letter_code
_entity_poly.pdbx_strand_id
1 'polypeptide(L)'
;MTTLSEVYRNDPMADHHITPVDFDMLDEVPESHSWTQFGEPLTKIQTHHLKESSIPVIDLASPGARSLIGQACETLGMFQVINHGVPSELIKKVESESQRLFALPTHEKCKVLRSADGATGYGSARISPFFDKCMWHEGSPSWVLVLMMLRFFGHMIIKDFGKFAFL
;
A
#
# COMPACT_ATOMS: atom_id res chain seq x y z
N MET A 1 4.05 -9.99 -24.31
CA MET A 1 3.98 -9.81 -22.85
C MET A 1 2.54 -9.95 -22.45
N THR A 2 2.22 -10.86 -21.53
CA THR A 2 0.87 -11.03 -20.99
C THR A 2 0.54 -9.85 -20.08
N THR A 3 -0.63 -9.26 -20.22
CA THR A 3 -1.07 -8.16 -19.34
C THR A 3 -1.49 -8.71 -17.97
N LEU A 4 -1.43 -7.89 -16.92
CA LEU A 4 -1.93 -8.29 -15.58
C LEU A 4 -3.41 -8.69 -15.64
N SER A 5 -4.22 -8.00 -16.44
CA SER A 5 -5.63 -8.33 -16.64
C SER A 5 -5.82 -9.71 -17.27
N GLU A 6 -4.94 -10.13 -18.18
CA GLU A 6 -4.98 -11.48 -18.76
C GLU A 6 -4.59 -12.56 -17.75
N VAL A 7 -3.58 -12.31 -16.92
CA VAL A 7 -3.19 -13.22 -15.82
C VAL A 7 -4.37 -13.42 -14.86
N TYR A 8 -5.02 -12.34 -14.45
CA TYR A 8 -6.14 -12.38 -13.51
C TYR A 8 -7.40 -13.04 -14.06
N ARG A 9 -7.60 -13.02 -15.38
CA ARG A 9 -8.69 -13.75 -16.02
C ARG A 9 -8.48 -15.25 -16.00
N ASN A 10 -7.22 -15.68 -16.12
CA ASN A 10 -6.87 -17.10 -16.11
C ASN A 10 -6.78 -17.69 -14.69
N ASP A 11 -6.65 -16.82 -13.67
CA ASP A 11 -6.60 -17.19 -12.25
C ASP A 11 -7.56 -16.31 -11.42
N PRO A 12 -8.86 -16.63 -11.42
CA PRO A 12 -9.88 -15.85 -10.71
C PRO A 12 -9.80 -16.03 -9.20
N MET A 13 -10.02 -14.95 -8.44
CA MET A 13 -10.08 -15.03 -6.98
C MET A 13 -11.40 -15.64 -6.51
N ALA A 14 -11.36 -16.36 -5.39
CA ALA A 14 -12.57 -16.78 -4.69
C ALA A 14 -13.32 -15.56 -4.10
N ASP A 15 -14.66 -15.56 -4.17
CA ASP A 15 -15.50 -14.41 -3.81
C ASP A 15 -15.31 -13.90 -2.36
N HIS A 16 -15.08 -14.81 -1.41
CA HIS A 16 -14.84 -14.45 0.00
C HIS A 16 -13.52 -13.70 0.22
N HIS A 17 -12.60 -13.71 -0.74
CA HIS A 17 -11.36 -12.93 -0.71
C HIS A 17 -11.51 -11.54 -1.36
N ILE A 18 -12.69 -11.18 -1.86
CA ILE A 18 -12.91 -9.91 -2.56
C ILE A 18 -13.51 -8.89 -1.60
N THR A 19 -14.50 -9.28 -0.80
CA THR A 19 -15.21 -8.38 0.10
C THR A 19 -14.33 -7.94 1.26
N PRO A 20 -14.06 -6.63 1.42
CA PRO A 20 -13.32 -6.12 2.58
C PRO A 20 -14.13 -6.25 3.86
N VAL A 21 -13.42 -6.30 4.98
CA VAL A 21 -14.03 -6.22 6.31
C VAL A 21 -14.71 -4.86 6.49
N ASP A 22 -15.91 -4.86 7.06
CA ASP A 22 -16.62 -3.64 7.43
C ASP A 22 -16.14 -3.16 8.81
N PHE A 23 -15.16 -2.28 8.83
CA PHE A 23 -14.53 -1.81 10.07
C PHE A 23 -15.48 -1.02 10.97
N ASP A 24 -16.53 -0.42 10.41
CA ASP A 24 -17.56 0.30 11.18
C ASP A 24 -18.43 -0.64 12.03
N MET A 25 -18.36 -1.95 11.77
CA MET A 25 -19.18 -2.99 12.41
C MET A 25 -18.40 -3.87 13.39
N LEU A 26 -17.13 -3.55 13.67
CA LEU A 26 -16.27 -4.37 14.51
C LEU A 26 -15.96 -3.69 15.85
N ASP A 27 -16.31 -4.37 16.94
CA ASP A 27 -15.95 -3.95 18.30
C ASP A 27 -14.49 -4.30 18.64
N GLU A 28 -13.94 -5.34 18.01
CA GLU A 28 -12.57 -5.85 18.24
C GLU A 28 -11.89 -6.24 16.92
N VAL A 29 -10.55 -6.23 16.93
CA VAL A 29 -9.73 -6.65 15.78
C VAL A 29 -9.89 -8.17 15.56
N PRO A 30 -10.33 -8.63 14.37
CA PRO A 30 -10.49 -10.06 14.10
C PRO A 30 -9.17 -10.82 14.13
N GLU A 31 -9.20 -12.11 14.49
CA GLU A 31 -8.00 -12.97 14.46
C GLU A 31 -7.34 -13.05 13.08
N SER A 32 -8.12 -12.90 12.00
CA SER A 32 -7.60 -12.84 10.63
C SER A 32 -6.69 -11.62 10.40
N HIS A 33 -6.88 -10.54 11.15
CA HIS A 33 -6.08 -9.31 11.10
C HIS A 33 -5.12 -9.18 12.29
N SER A 34 -5.08 -10.18 13.19
CA SER A 34 -4.17 -10.22 14.33
C SER A 34 -2.87 -10.91 13.95
N TRP A 35 -1.83 -10.10 13.77
CA TRP A 35 -0.48 -10.56 13.46
C TRP A 35 0.26 -10.80 14.79
N THR A 36 0.19 -12.03 15.32
CA THR A 36 0.72 -12.40 16.64
C THR A 36 2.21 -12.76 16.65
N GLN A 37 2.85 -12.84 15.47
CA GLN A 37 4.19 -13.40 15.33
C GLN A 37 5.05 -12.60 14.34
N PHE A 38 5.64 -11.50 14.80
CA PHE A 38 7.02 -11.24 14.39
C PHE A 38 7.86 -12.25 15.16
N GLY A 39 8.11 -13.42 14.55
CA GLY A 39 9.11 -14.35 15.06
C GLY A 39 10.43 -13.59 15.17
N GLU A 40 10.92 -13.45 16.40
CA GLU A 40 11.97 -12.53 16.83
C GLU A 40 11.56 -11.04 16.79
N PRO A 41 11.68 -10.30 17.91
CA PRO A 41 11.44 -8.87 17.89
C PRO A 41 12.40 -8.21 16.90
N LEU A 42 11.89 -7.27 16.08
CA LEU A 42 12.69 -6.41 15.20
C LEU A 42 13.80 -5.64 15.95
N THR A 43 13.86 -5.74 17.27
CA THR A 43 15.01 -5.33 18.11
C THR A 43 16.29 -6.12 17.83
N LYS A 44 16.23 -7.29 17.16
CA LYS A 44 17.40 -8.01 16.63
C LYS A 44 17.71 -7.72 15.16
N ILE A 45 16.95 -6.85 14.46
CA ILE A 45 17.61 -6.11 13.38
C ILE A 45 18.69 -5.33 14.09
N GLN A 46 19.93 -5.63 13.78
CA GLN A 46 21.09 -4.95 14.31
C GLN A 46 20.93 -3.45 14.00
N THR A 47 20.29 -2.71 14.90
CA THR A 47 20.09 -1.25 14.84
C THR A 47 21.42 -0.51 14.88
N HIS A 48 22.50 -1.22 15.22
CA HIS A 48 23.88 -0.79 15.04
C HIS A 48 24.30 -0.64 13.56
N HIS A 49 23.55 -1.20 12.60
CA HIS A 49 23.72 -0.99 11.16
C HIS A 49 22.68 -0.04 10.52
N LEU A 50 21.58 0.28 11.20
CA LEU A 50 20.64 1.33 10.77
C LEU A 50 21.05 2.73 11.22
N LYS A 51 22.32 2.92 11.60
CA LYS A 51 22.91 4.25 11.69
C LYS A 51 22.92 4.88 10.29
N GLU A 52 21.96 5.78 10.06
CA GLU A 52 21.94 6.76 8.97
C GLU A 52 21.62 6.26 7.55
N SER A 53 20.91 5.16 7.37
CA SER A 53 20.37 4.81 6.04
C SER A 53 19.06 5.58 5.78
N SER A 54 19.13 6.87 5.47
CA SER A 54 17.96 7.61 4.99
C SER A 54 17.58 7.14 3.59
N ILE A 55 16.28 6.97 3.30
CA ILE A 55 15.79 6.66 1.94
C ILE A 55 16.28 7.76 0.98
N PRO A 56 16.97 7.43 -0.13
CA PRO A 56 17.50 8.42 -1.07
C PRO A 56 16.39 9.28 -1.66
N VAL A 57 16.59 10.59 -1.72
CA VAL A 57 15.70 11.53 -2.42
C VAL A 57 16.41 11.97 -3.71
N ILE A 58 15.79 11.68 -4.86
CA ILE A 58 16.38 11.92 -6.18
C ILE A 58 15.64 13.05 -6.89
N ASP A 59 16.37 14.09 -7.28
CA ASP A 59 15.87 15.14 -8.14
C ASP A 59 15.86 14.68 -9.61
N LEU A 60 14.66 14.48 -10.19
CA LEU A 60 14.51 14.05 -11.57
C LEU A 60 14.87 15.13 -12.60
N ALA A 61 14.96 16.39 -12.20
CA ALA A 61 15.46 17.46 -13.06
C ALA A 61 17.00 17.46 -13.16
N SER A 62 17.71 16.70 -12.32
CA SER A 62 19.16 16.64 -12.34
C SER A 62 19.71 15.76 -13.48
N PRO A 63 20.81 16.15 -14.14
CA PRO A 63 21.44 15.31 -15.18
C PRO A 63 21.90 13.93 -14.70
N GLY A 64 22.10 13.74 -13.39
CA GLY A 64 22.56 12.49 -12.78
C GLY A 64 21.44 11.55 -12.31
N ALA A 65 20.17 11.93 -12.44
CA ALA A 65 19.03 11.21 -11.86
C ALA A 65 19.01 9.71 -12.23
N ARG A 66 19.30 9.37 -13.49
CA ARG A 66 19.30 7.98 -13.96
C ARG A 66 20.32 7.10 -13.25
N SER A 67 21.53 7.63 -13.01
CA SER A 67 22.58 6.90 -12.30
C SER A 67 22.21 6.69 -10.83
N LEU A 68 21.64 7.72 -10.21
CA LEU A 68 21.20 7.65 -8.81
C LEU A 68 20.04 6.65 -8.63
N ILE A 69 19.10 6.60 -9.58
CA ILE A 69 18.02 5.62 -9.57
C ILE A 69 18.59 4.20 -9.66
N GLY A 70 19.52 3.95 -10.59
CA GLY A 70 20.17 2.65 -10.72
C GLY A 70 20.84 2.21 -9.42
N GLN A 71 21.64 3.09 -8.82
CA GLN A 71 22.30 2.82 -7.54
C GLN A 71 21.30 2.57 -6.40
N ALA A 72 20.23 3.35 -6.31
CA ALA A 72 19.21 3.16 -5.28
C ALA A 72 18.48 1.83 -5.44
N CYS A 73 18.18 1.41 -6.67
CA CYS A 73 17.60 0.10 -6.97
C CYS A 73 18.53 -1.05 -6.57
N GLU A 74 19.83 -0.95 -6.85
CA GLU A 74 20.81 -2.00 -6.56
C GLU A 74 21.14 -2.13 -5.06
N THR A 75 21.12 -1.01 -4.33
CA THR A 75 21.59 -0.96 -2.93
C THR A 75 20.46 -1.10 -1.93
N LEU A 76 19.36 -0.38 -2.12
CA LEU A 76 18.24 -0.31 -1.16
C LEU A 76 16.94 -0.86 -1.74
N GLY A 77 16.78 -0.90 -3.06
CA GLY A 77 15.53 -1.28 -3.73
C GLY A 77 14.43 -0.21 -3.66
N MET A 78 14.69 0.96 -3.05
CA MET A 78 13.71 2.03 -2.89
C MET A 78 14.35 3.43 -2.88
N PHE A 79 13.58 4.45 -3.31
CA PHE A 79 13.96 5.86 -3.32
C PHE A 79 12.71 6.76 -3.39
N GLN A 80 12.85 8.03 -3.04
CA GLN A 80 11.87 9.09 -3.26
C GLN A 80 12.29 9.97 -4.44
N VAL A 81 11.33 10.61 -5.10
CA VAL A 81 11.61 11.54 -6.21
C VAL A 81 11.03 12.91 -5.96
N ILE A 82 11.75 13.95 -6.39
CA ILE A 82 11.27 15.34 -6.44
C ILE A 82 11.43 15.89 -7.86
N ASN A 83 10.77 17.02 -8.14
CA ASN A 83 10.77 17.67 -9.46
C ASN A 83 10.40 16.72 -10.62
N HIS A 84 9.50 15.78 -10.35
CA HIS A 84 9.04 14.77 -11.31
C HIS A 84 8.11 15.31 -12.41
N GLY A 85 7.86 16.62 -12.45
CA GLY A 85 7.04 17.27 -13.48
C GLY A 85 5.53 17.07 -13.37
N VAL A 86 5.05 16.31 -12.38
CA VAL A 86 3.60 16.15 -12.13
C VAL A 86 3.09 17.38 -11.36
N PRO A 87 2.04 18.08 -11.85
CA PRO A 87 1.52 19.25 -11.17
C PRO A 87 1.03 18.95 -9.76
N SER A 88 1.39 19.80 -8.79
CA SER A 88 0.98 19.66 -7.38
C SER A 88 -0.54 19.68 -7.20
N GLU A 89 -1.25 20.46 -8.01
CA GLU A 89 -2.73 20.51 -8.00
C GLU A 89 -3.37 19.20 -8.44
N LEU A 90 -2.74 18.44 -9.34
CA LEU A 90 -3.21 17.11 -9.71
C LEU A 90 -3.06 16.14 -8.54
N ILE A 91 -1.94 16.18 -7.84
CA ILE A 91 -1.69 15.36 -6.64
C ILE A 91 -2.74 15.66 -5.57
N LYS A 92 -2.96 16.93 -5.24
CA LYS A 92 -3.98 17.36 -4.26
C LYS A 92 -5.38 16.90 -4.65
N LYS A 93 -5.73 16.97 -5.94
CA LYS A 93 -7.02 16.52 -6.44
C LYS A 93 -7.18 15.00 -6.26
N VAL A 94 -6.15 14.21 -6.59
CA VAL A 94 -6.17 12.75 -6.37
C VAL A 94 -6.29 12.42 -4.88
N GLU A 95 -5.53 13.10 -4.01
CA GLU A 95 -5.63 12.96 -2.55
C GLU A 95 -7.06 13.26 -2.06
N SER A 96 -7.67 14.36 -2.53
CA SER A 96 -9.03 14.76 -2.14
C SER A 96 -10.11 13.79 -2.63
N GLU A 97 -10.03 13.33 -3.89
CA GLU A 97 -10.99 12.35 -4.41
C GLU A 97 -10.84 10.98 -3.73
N SER A 98 -9.61 10.59 -3.36
CA SER A 98 -9.36 9.40 -2.55
C SER A 98 -10.05 9.50 -1.20
N GLN A 99 -9.83 10.60 -0.47
CA GLN A 99 -10.49 10.84 0.82
C GLN A 99 -12.03 10.81 0.68
N ARG A 100 -12.56 11.45 -0.38
CA ARG A 100 -14.01 11.46 -0.65
C ARG A 100 -14.56 10.06 -0.91
N LEU A 101 -13.85 9.23 -1.66
CA LEU A 101 -14.25 7.85 -1.96
C LEU A 101 -14.29 7.00 -0.69
N PHE A 102 -13.23 7.03 0.13
CA PHE A 102 -13.14 6.20 1.34
C PHE A 102 -14.05 6.68 2.48
N ALA A 103 -14.43 7.96 2.48
CA ALA A 103 -15.46 8.50 3.37
C ALA A 103 -16.89 8.05 3.04
N LEU A 104 -17.13 7.45 1.87
CA LEU A 104 -18.45 6.89 1.56
C LEU A 104 -18.75 5.67 2.43
N PRO A 105 -20.03 5.39 2.76
CA PRO A 105 -20.42 4.17 3.44
C PRO A 105 -19.98 2.91 2.69
N THR A 106 -19.71 1.82 3.41
CA THR A 106 -19.26 0.53 2.84
C THR A 106 -20.15 0.04 1.68
N HIS A 107 -21.48 0.13 1.81
CA HIS A 107 -22.39 -0.30 0.75
C HIS A 107 -22.27 0.50 -0.57
N GLU A 108 -21.92 1.79 -0.50
CA GLU A 108 -21.68 2.61 -1.69
C GLU A 108 -20.36 2.23 -2.36
N LYS A 109 -19.30 2.02 -1.58
CA LYS A 109 -18.00 1.52 -2.07
C LYS A 109 -18.14 0.13 -2.70
N CYS A 110 -19.02 -0.72 -2.14
CA CYS A 110 -19.29 -2.05 -2.66
C CYS A 110 -20.00 -2.07 -4.03
N LYS A 111 -20.56 -0.96 -4.51
CA LYS A 111 -21.13 -0.89 -5.87
C LYS A 111 -20.08 -1.03 -6.96
N VAL A 112 -18.81 -0.77 -6.63
CA VAL A 112 -17.67 -0.92 -7.54
C VAL A 112 -16.76 -2.06 -7.12
N LEU A 113 -17.30 -3.10 -6.47
CA LEU A 113 -16.55 -4.31 -6.14
C LEU A 113 -15.87 -4.88 -7.39
N ARG A 114 -14.59 -5.22 -7.23
CA ARG A 114 -13.80 -5.87 -8.27
C ARG A 114 -14.35 -7.27 -8.53
N SER A 115 -14.52 -7.64 -9.79
CA SER A 115 -14.87 -9.02 -10.16
C SER A 115 -13.74 -9.99 -9.83
N ALA A 116 -14.06 -11.29 -9.69
CA ALA A 116 -13.08 -12.35 -9.43
C ALA A 116 -11.93 -12.39 -10.45
N ASP A 117 -12.26 -12.16 -11.73
CA ASP A 117 -11.34 -12.10 -12.86
C ASP A 117 -10.79 -10.68 -13.15
N GLY A 118 -11.29 -9.68 -12.41
CA GLY A 118 -11.01 -8.27 -12.63
C GLY A 118 -9.69 -7.80 -12.02
N ALA A 119 -9.08 -6.82 -12.69
CA ALA A 119 -7.87 -6.15 -12.21
C ALA A 119 -8.14 -4.92 -11.34
N THR A 120 -9.32 -4.31 -11.46
CA THR A 120 -9.67 -3.00 -10.88
C THR A 120 -11.00 -3.03 -10.15
N GLY A 121 -11.16 -2.16 -9.16
CA GLY A 121 -12.38 -2.06 -8.36
C GLY A 121 -12.10 -2.21 -6.87
N TYR A 122 -13.09 -1.89 -6.04
CA TYR A 122 -13.01 -2.00 -4.58
C TYR A 122 -12.92 -3.47 -4.15
N GLY A 123 -12.16 -3.76 -3.10
CA GLY A 123 -11.96 -5.12 -2.62
C GLY A 123 -10.57 -5.34 -2.04
N SER A 124 -10.37 -6.49 -1.42
CA SER A 124 -9.07 -6.88 -0.87
C SER A 124 -8.01 -6.99 -1.97
N ALA A 125 -6.75 -6.86 -1.54
CA ALA A 125 -5.60 -6.94 -2.42
C ALA A 125 -5.55 -8.31 -3.11
N ARG A 126 -5.19 -8.34 -4.41
CA ARG A 126 -4.98 -9.61 -5.14
C ARG A 126 -3.91 -10.49 -4.49
N ILE A 127 -2.99 -9.88 -3.75
CA ILE A 127 -1.92 -10.59 -3.05
C ILE A 127 -2.35 -11.16 -1.70
N SER A 128 -3.53 -10.81 -1.19
CA SER A 128 -4.00 -11.26 0.13
C SER A 128 -3.96 -12.78 0.32
N PRO A 129 -4.28 -13.64 -0.67
CA PRO A 129 -4.19 -15.09 -0.50
C PRO A 129 -2.78 -15.65 -0.29
N PHE A 130 -1.71 -14.86 -0.52
CA PHE A 130 -0.33 -15.29 -0.25
C PHE A 130 0.07 -15.14 1.22
N PHE A 131 -0.83 -14.67 2.08
CA PHE A 131 -0.59 -14.44 3.50
C PHE A 131 -1.61 -15.19 4.34
N ASP A 132 -1.15 -15.79 5.43
CA ASP A 132 -2.03 -16.47 6.39
C ASP A 132 -2.91 -15.49 7.20
N LYS A 133 -2.58 -14.19 7.14
CA LYS A 133 -3.26 -13.09 7.82
C LYS A 133 -3.62 -11.99 6.82
N CYS A 134 -4.76 -11.34 7.05
CA CYS A 134 -5.21 -10.19 6.29
C CYS A 134 -4.44 -8.93 6.71
N MET A 135 -4.12 -8.09 5.73
CA MET A 135 -3.51 -6.78 5.94
C MET A 135 -4.53 -5.78 6.50
N TRP A 136 -4.05 -4.79 7.26
CA TRP A 136 -4.89 -3.71 7.79
C TRP A 136 -5.03 -2.59 6.74
N HIS A 137 -5.80 -2.86 5.69
CA HIS A 137 -6.07 -1.89 4.63
C HIS A 137 -7.53 -1.94 4.19
N GLU A 138 -8.02 -0.80 3.69
CA GLU A 138 -9.32 -0.69 3.07
C GLU A 138 -9.16 -0.49 1.55
N GLY A 139 -9.85 -1.32 0.75
CA GLY A 139 -9.97 -1.14 -0.69
C GLY A 139 -8.73 -1.47 -1.54
N SER A 140 -8.90 -1.28 -2.85
CA SER A 140 -8.01 -1.79 -3.91
C SER A 140 -6.58 -1.27 -3.81
N PRO A 141 -5.54 -2.13 -3.87
CA PRO A 141 -4.17 -1.69 -4.11
C PRO A 141 -4.03 -1.41 -5.61
N SER A 142 -4.55 -0.27 -6.06
CA SER A 142 -4.23 0.21 -7.40
C SER A 142 -4.08 1.73 -7.40
N TRP A 143 -2.83 2.13 -7.60
CA TRP A 143 -2.31 3.44 -8.01
C TRP A 143 -2.35 4.62 -7.03
N VAL A 144 -3.20 4.63 -6.00
CA VAL A 144 -3.30 5.81 -5.10
C VAL A 144 -2.46 5.69 -3.81
N LEU A 145 -2.23 4.47 -3.31
CA LEU A 145 -1.61 4.26 -1.99
C LEU A 145 -0.10 4.46 -1.94
N VAL A 146 0.65 4.26 -3.03
CA VAL A 146 2.11 4.42 -3.01
C VAL A 146 2.53 5.87 -2.74
N LEU A 147 1.71 6.84 -3.16
CA LEU A 147 1.95 8.27 -2.86
C LEU A 147 1.30 8.73 -1.56
N MET A 148 0.13 8.19 -1.17
CA MET A 148 -0.53 8.56 0.08
C MET A 148 0.19 8.01 1.32
N MET A 149 0.73 6.79 1.28
CA MET A 149 1.44 6.22 2.42
C MET A 149 2.66 7.07 2.82
N LEU A 150 3.40 7.62 1.85
CA LEU A 150 4.60 8.42 2.15
C LEU A 150 4.28 9.78 2.81
N ARG A 151 3.07 10.34 2.64
CA ARG A 151 2.68 11.60 3.31
C ARG A 151 1.83 11.39 4.57
N PHE A 152 0.98 10.37 4.63
CA PHE A 152 0.10 10.14 5.78
C PHE A 152 0.85 9.57 7.01
N PHE A 153 1.89 8.76 6.83
CA PHE A 153 2.67 8.25 7.96
C PHE A 153 3.52 9.30 8.68
N GLY A 154 3.71 10.48 8.09
CA GLY A 154 4.40 11.59 8.74
C GLY A 154 3.58 12.31 9.82
N HIS A 155 2.23 12.18 9.83
CA HIS A 155 1.37 12.97 10.72
C HIS A 155 0.48 12.15 11.68
N MET A 156 0.35 10.84 11.46
CA MET A 156 -0.43 9.97 12.33
C MET A 156 0.50 9.16 13.25
N ILE A 157 1.04 9.83 14.28
CA ILE A 157 1.66 9.15 15.42
C ILE A 157 0.54 8.52 16.25
N ILE A 158 0.06 7.36 15.81
CA ILE A 158 -0.65 6.42 16.66
C ILE A 158 0.40 5.56 17.35
N LYS A 159 0.33 5.49 18.69
CA LYS A 159 1.28 4.85 19.59
C LYS A 159 1.46 3.33 19.44
N ASP A 160 0.93 2.74 18.36
CA ASP A 160 0.88 1.29 18.13
C ASP A 160 1.44 0.85 16.77
N PHE A 161 2.32 1.67 16.17
CA PHE A 161 2.93 1.39 14.86
C PHE A 161 3.60 0.01 14.75
N GLY A 162 4.06 -0.57 15.86
CA GLY A 162 4.69 -1.90 15.89
C GLY A 162 3.77 -3.10 15.65
N LYS A 163 2.45 -2.88 15.44
CA LYS A 163 1.46 -3.94 15.20
C LYS A 163 0.96 -3.99 13.75
N PHE A 164 1.40 -3.07 12.89
CA PHE A 164 0.90 -2.95 11.52
C PHE A 164 2.00 -3.32 10.53
N ALA A 165 1.74 -4.32 9.69
CA ALA A 165 2.58 -4.61 8.54
C ALA A 165 2.15 -3.70 7.39
N PHE A 166 3.05 -2.83 6.96
CA PHE A 166 2.96 -2.12 5.68
C PHE A 166 4.07 -2.69 4.80
N LEU A 167 3.70 -3.28 3.66
CA LEU A 167 4.64 -3.64 2.60
C LEU A 167 5.04 -2.37 1.82
#